data_AF-A0A3M1V671-F1
#
_entry.id   AF-A0A3M1V671-F1
#
_cell.length_a   1.000
_cell.length_b   1.000
_cell.length_c   1.000
_cell.angle_alpha   90.00
_cell.angle_beta   90.00
_cell.angle_gamma   90.00
#
_symmetry.space_group_name_H-M   'P 1'
#
loop_
_entity.id
_entity.type
_entity.pdbx_description
1 polymer ?
#
loop_
_entity_poly.entity_id
_entity_poly.type
_entity_poly.pdbx_seq_one_letter_code
_entity_poly.pdbx_strand_id
1 'polypeptide(L)'
;HSQCGAMSALIDPEQVRGLPYLSVWLEHARAAAEILADGAEATDLSQRVDQAIRANVLVQLQNLRTHPSVAAGLQAGWLELHGWVYRFETGEVLAHDPHRNAFVPLRERYPEGLASA
;
A
#
# COMPACT_ATOMS: atom_id res chain seq x y z
N HIS A 1 2.18 2.05 6.01
CA HIS A 1 3.24 1.87 7.02
C HIS A 1 2.98 0.56 7.77
N SER A 2 3.97 -0.04 8.44
CA SER A 2 3.76 -1.22 9.29
C SER A 2 2.78 -0.91 10.43
N GLN A 3 2.12 -1.93 10.97
CA GLN A 3 1.13 -1.79 12.05
C GLN A 3 -0.01 -0.83 11.72
N CYS A 4 -0.43 -0.75 10.45
CA CYS A 4 -1.53 0.12 10.04
C CYS A 4 -2.85 -0.38 10.64
N GLY A 5 -3.40 0.37 11.62
CA GLY A 5 -4.67 0.04 12.26
C GLY A 5 -5.84 -0.07 11.27
N ALA A 6 -5.85 0.74 10.21
CA ALA A 6 -6.86 0.63 9.16
C ALA A 6 -6.79 -0.71 8.41
N MET A 7 -5.59 -1.20 8.08
CA MET A 7 -5.43 -2.49 7.42
C MET A 7 -5.65 -3.66 8.38
N SER A 8 -5.32 -3.50 9.67
CA SER A 8 -5.72 -4.43 10.72
C SER A 8 -7.24 -4.56 10.81
N ALA A 9 -7.96 -3.44 10.89
CA ALA A 9 -9.42 -3.41 10.92
C ALA A 9 -10.06 -3.91 9.61
N LEU A 10 -9.38 -3.76 8.48
CA LEU A 10 -9.82 -4.31 7.20
C LEU A 10 -9.76 -5.86 7.21
N ILE A 11 -8.75 -6.43 7.87
CA ILE A 11 -8.56 -7.89 8.00
C ILE A 11 -9.41 -8.48 9.13
N ASP A 12 -9.63 -7.71 10.19
CA ASP A 12 -10.46 -8.05 11.36
C ASP A 12 -11.47 -6.91 11.65
N PRO A 13 -12.64 -6.92 10.95
CA PRO A 13 -13.66 -5.87 11.04
C PRO A 13 -14.29 -5.70 12.43
N GLU A 14 -14.12 -6.69 13.32
CA GLU A 14 -14.62 -6.62 14.69
C GLU A 14 -14.04 -5.44 15.47
N GLN A 15 -12.81 -5.04 15.15
CA GLN A 15 -12.12 -3.89 15.76
C GLN A 15 -12.87 -2.57 15.58
N VAL A 16 -13.73 -2.46 14.55
CA VAL A 16 -14.45 -1.23 14.20
C VAL A 16 -15.97 -1.39 14.25
N ARG A 17 -16.49 -2.49 14.81
CA ARG A 17 -17.95 -2.75 14.89
C ARG A 17 -18.75 -1.58 15.51
N GLY A 18 -18.17 -0.86 16.47
CA GLY A 18 -18.77 0.31 17.12
C GLY A 18 -18.57 1.65 16.40
N LEU A 19 -17.91 1.66 15.25
CA LEU A 19 -17.46 2.87 14.53
C LEU A 19 -17.98 2.89 13.09
N PRO A 20 -19.29 3.11 12.86
CA PRO A 20 -19.93 2.90 11.56
C PRO A 20 -19.33 3.75 10.42
N TYR A 21 -18.96 5.00 10.70
CA TYR A 21 -18.33 5.87 9.69
C TYR A 21 -16.94 5.38 9.29
N LEU A 22 -16.20 4.78 10.23
CA LEU A 22 -14.89 4.20 9.94
C LEU A 22 -15.06 2.93 9.11
N SER A 23 -16.05 2.09 9.42
CA SER A 23 -16.36 0.89 8.64
C SER A 23 -16.67 1.21 7.18
N VAL A 24 -17.50 2.23 6.93
CA VAL A 24 -17.82 2.70 5.56
C VAL A 24 -16.56 3.24 4.88
N TRP A 25 -15.76 4.04 5.58
CA TRP A 25 -14.52 4.58 4.99
C TRP A 25 -13.53 3.48 4.58
N LEU A 26 -13.45 2.38 5.35
CA LEU A 26 -12.59 1.24 5.02
C LEU A 26 -13.02 0.49 3.75
N GLU A 27 -14.27 0.66 3.27
CA GLU A 27 -14.72 0.06 2.01
C GLU A 27 -13.90 0.52 0.81
N HIS A 28 -13.34 1.74 0.85
CA HIS A 28 -12.44 2.25 -0.19
C HIS A 28 -11.13 1.47 -0.32
N ALA A 29 -10.77 0.69 0.70
CA ALA A 29 -9.60 -0.18 0.71
C ALA A 29 -9.96 -1.67 0.52
N ARG A 30 -11.24 -2.01 0.31
CA ARG A 30 -11.72 -3.39 0.23
C ARG A 30 -11.03 -4.22 -0.87
N ALA A 31 -10.75 -3.60 -2.02
CA ALA A 31 -10.01 -4.26 -3.10
C ALA A 31 -8.63 -4.78 -2.65
N ALA A 32 -8.00 -4.13 -1.66
CA ALA A 32 -6.75 -4.60 -1.09
C ALA A 32 -6.91 -5.92 -0.30
N ALA A 33 -8.06 -6.12 0.36
CA ALA A 33 -8.38 -7.36 1.06
C ALA A 33 -8.72 -8.50 0.09
N GLU A 34 -9.41 -8.19 -1.01
CA GLU A 34 -9.81 -9.16 -2.03
C GLU A 34 -8.59 -9.77 -2.73
N ILE A 35 -7.57 -8.96 -3.03
CA ILE A 35 -6.28 -9.43 -3.60
C ILE A 35 -5.60 -10.49 -2.71
N LEU A 36 -5.81 -10.44 -1.38
CA LEU A 36 -5.22 -11.40 -0.44
C LEU A 36 -6.02 -12.70 -0.34
N ALA A 37 -7.32 -12.65 -0.61
CA ALA A 37 -8.19 -13.83 -0.54
C ALA A 37 -7.86 -14.84 -1.67
N ASP A 38 -7.40 -14.35 -2.81
CA ASP A 38 -7.04 -15.15 -3.98
C ASP A 38 -5.59 -15.71 -3.92
N GLY A 39 -4.74 -15.17 -3.04
CA GLY A 39 -3.33 -15.54 -2.89
C GLY A 39 -3.03 -16.24 -1.56
N ALA A 40 -3.37 -17.53 -1.46
CA ALA A 40 -2.96 -18.56 -0.49
C ALA A 40 -2.21 -18.19 0.84
N GLU A 41 -2.70 -18.80 1.94
CA GLU A 41 -1.98 -19.36 3.11
C GLU A 41 -1.15 -18.47 4.06
N ALA A 42 -1.43 -17.17 4.21
CA ALA A 42 -0.96 -16.49 5.41
C ALA A 42 -1.75 -16.98 6.64
N THR A 43 -1.15 -17.85 7.45
CA THR A 43 -1.75 -18.38 8.69
C THR A 43 -1.70 -17.40 9.85
N ASP A 44 -0.75 -16.46 9.83
CA ASP A 44 -0.57 -15.46 10.89
C ASP A 44 -1.22 -14.11 10.54
N LEU A 45 -1.85 -13.48 11.54
CA LEU A 45 -2.55 -12.20 11.39
C LEU A 45 -1.58 -11.07 11.01
N SER A 46 -0.37 -11.03 11.58
CA SER A 46 0.60 -9.98 11.28
C SER A 46 1.04 -10.03 9.82
N GLN A 47 1.26 -11.24 9.30
CA GLN A 47 1.58 -11.44 7.89
C GLN A 47 0.46 -10.97 6.97
N ARG A 48 -0.79 -11.32 7.28
CA ARG A 48 -1.97 -10.86 6.52
C ARG A 48 -2.07 -9.33 6.51
N VAL A 49 -1.80 -8.68 7.64
CA VAL A 49 -1.80 -7.21 7.72
C VAL A 49 -0.66 -6.59 6.91
N ASP A 50 0.57 -7.14 6.94
CA ASP A 50 1.69 -6.65 6.10
C ASP A 50 1.36 -6.78 4.61
N GLN A 51 0.74 -7.89 4.20
CA GLN A 51 0.29 -8.08 2.83
C GLN A 51 -0.83 -7.08 2.46
N ALA A 52 -1.80 -6.85 3.33
CA ALA A 52 -2.88 -5.87 3.13
C ALA A 52 -2.34 -4.44 2.97
N ILE A 53 -1.34 -4.07 3.76
CA ILE A 53 -0.67 -2.78 3.63
C ILE A 53 -0.07 -2.62 2.23
N ARG A 54 0.67 -3.63 1.75
CA ARG A 54 1.29 -3.60 0.42
C ARG A 54 0.23 -3.57 -0.69
N ALA A 55 -0.78 -4.43 -0.61
CA ALA A 55 -1.88 -4.48 -1.58
C ALA A 55 -2.62 -3.13 -1.64
N ASN A 56 -2.88 -2.51 -0.49
CA ASN A 56 -3.53 -1.20 -0.45
C ASN A 56 -2.69 -0.12 -1.13
N VAL A 57 -1.35 -0.10 -0.95
CA VAL A 57 -0.49 0.83 -1.70
C VAL A 57 -0.66 0.62 -3.21
N LEU A 58 -0.72 -0.62 -3.70
CA LEU A 58 -0.89 -0.90 -5.13
C LEU A 58 -2.26 -0.46 -5.64
N VAL A 59 -3.33 -0.75 -4.90
CA VAL A 59 -4.70 -0.31 -5.23
C VAL A 59 -4.78 1.20 -5.28
N GLN A 60 -4.23 1.91 -4.29
CA GLN A 60 -4.26 3.38 -4.29
C GLN A 60 -3.43 3.97 -5.43
N LEU A 61 -2.30 3.34 -5.81
CA LEU A 61 -1.57 3.74 -7.01
C LEU A 61 -2.40 3.55 -8.29
N GLN A 62 -3.23 2.50 -8.38
CA GLN A 62 -4.15 2.32 -9.51
C GLN A 62 -5.25 3.38 -9.51
N ASN A 63 -5.87 3.65 -8.35
CA ASN A 63 -6.87 4.71 -8.19
C ASN A 63 -6.32 6.09 -8.58
N LEU A 64 -5.08 6.40 -8.19
CA LEU A 64 -4.43 7.64 -8.58
C LEU A 64 -4.27 7.73 -10.11
N ARG A 65 -3.89 6.63 -10.78
CA ARG A 65 -3.78 6.61 -12.26
C ARG A 65 -5.09 6.88 -12.97
N THR A 66 -6.25 6.59 -12.35
CA THR A 66 -7.56 6.90 -12.96
C THR A 66 -8.00 8.35 -12.76
N HIS A 67 -7.32 9.12 -11.91
CA HIS A 67 -7.67 10.52 -11.68
C HIS A 67 -7.21 11.41 -12.85
N PRO A 68 -8.07 12.26 -13.45
CA PRO A 68 -7.75 12.98 -14.69
C PRO A 68 -6.44 13.81 -14.64
N SER A 69 -6.22 14.55 -13.57
CA SER A 69 -5.00 15.37 -13.42
C SER A 69 -3.72 14.54 -13.30
N VAL A 70 -3.80 13.38 -12.65
CA VAL A 70 -2.67 12.45 -12.48
C VAL A 70 -2.40 11.74 -13.80
N ALA A 71 -3.45 11.25 -14.48
CA ALA A 71 -3.34 10.64 -15.80
C ALA A 71 -2.70 11.59 -16.81
N ALA A 72 -3.13 12.85 -16.83
CA ALA A 72 -2.54 13.88 -17.70
C ALA A 72 -1.05 14.11 -17.37
N GLY A 73 -0.69 14.16 -16.09
CA GLY A 73 0.70 14.33 -15.69
C GLY A 73 1.61 13.17 -16.03
N LEU A 74 1.10 11.94 -15.86
CA LEU A 74 1.80 10.73 -16.24
C LEU A 74 2.02 10.65 -17.76
N GLN A 75 0.98 10.95 -18.56
CA GLN A 75 1.08 10.96 -20.03
C GLN A 75 2.05 12.01 -20.55
N ALA A 76 2.09 13.18 -19.91
CA ALA A 76 2.99 14.27 -20.27
C ALA A 76 4.42 14.08 -19.70
N GLY A 77 4.67 13.04 -18.90
CA GLY A 77 6.00 12.69 -18.39
C GLY A 77 6.57 13.64 -17.33
N TRP A 78 5.78 14.56 -16.78
CA TRP A 78 6.23 15.45 -15.70
C TRP A 78 5.84 14.95 -14.29
N LEU A 79 5.01 13.91 -14.22
CA LEU A 79 4.61 13.28 -12.97
C LEU A 79 5.07 11.82 -12.93
N GLU A 80 5.58 11.40 -11.79
CA GLU A 80 5.82 10.00 -11.46
C GLU A 80 5.02 9.62 -10.21
N LEU A 81 4.65 8.34 -10.12
CA LEU A 81 3.99 7.79 -8.93
C LEU A 81 4.89 6.77 -8.24
N HIS A 82 5.05 6.94 -6.94
CA HIS A 82 5.84 6.05 -6.09
C HIS A 82 4.96 5.46 -4.99
N GLY A 83 5.09 4.16 -4.74
CA GLY A 83 4.39 3.49 -3.64
C GLY A 83 5.37 3.03 -2.58
N TRP A 84 5.22 3.53 -1.36
CA TRP A 84 6.14 3.23 -0.25
C TRP A 84 5.43 2.61 0.94
N VAL A 85 6.17 1.77 1.69
CA VAL A 85 5.79 1.24 2.99
C VAL A 85 6.92 1.53 3.97
N TYR A 86 6.64 2.41 4.93
CA TYR A 86 7.54 2.67 6.05
C TYR A 86 7.35 1.62 7.16
N ARG A 87 8.44 1.03 7.65
CA ARG A 87 8.47 0.09 8.78
C ARG A 87 8.89 0.83 10.06
N PHE A 88 7.97 0.97 11.01
CA PHE A 88 8.22 1.64 12.29
C PHE A 88 9.31 0.96 13.12
N GLU A 89 9.40 -0.37 13.04
CA GLU A 89 10.28 -1.19 13.86
C GLU A 89 11.76 -0.99 13.50
N THR A 90 12.05 -0.74 12.22
CA THR A 90 13.41 -0.66 11.68
C THR A 90 13.76 0.72 11.14
N GLY A 91 12.78 1.60 10.93
CA GLY A 91 12.95 2.85 10.20
C GLY A 91 13.14 2.67 8.70
N GLU A 92 13.02 1.45 8.17
CA GLU A 92 13.21 1.19 6.75
C GLU A 92 12.00 1.65 5.92
N VAL A 93 12.27 2.22 4.74
CA VAL A 93 11.27 2.44 3.70
C VAL A 93 11.45 1.39 2.62
N LEU A 94 10.39 0.65 2.34
CA LEU A 94 10.30 -0.23 1.18
C LEU A 94 9.55 0.49 0.06
N ALA A 95 10.05 0.42 -1.17
CA ALA A 95 9.43 0.98 -2.35
C ALA A 95 9.00 -0.11 -3.32
N HIS A 96 7.83 0.08 -3.93
CA HIS A 96 7.36 -0.79 -4.99
C HIS A 96 8.21 -0.64 -6.25
N ASP A 97 8.77 -1.75 -6.71
CA ASP A 97 9.40 -1.91 -8.02
C ASP A 97 8.41 -2.61 -8.96
N PRO A 98 7.83 -1.91 -9.95
CA PRO A 98 6.89 -2.50 -10.89
C PRO A 98 7.53 -3.52 -11.84
N HIS A 99 8.86 -3.47 -12.07
CA HIS A 99 9.53 -4.44 -12.93
C HIS A 99 9.67 -5.80 -12.26
N ARG A 100 9.89 -5.77 -10.94
CA ARG A 100 10.02 -6.99 -10.12
C ARG A 100 8.71 -7.42 -9.48
N ASN A 101 7.66 -6.60 -9.60
CA ASN A 101 6.39 -6.74 -8.90
C ASN A 101 6.59 -7.01 -7.40
N ALA A 102 7.49 -6.24 -6.78
CA ALA A 102 7.93 -6.49 -5.40
C ALA A 102 8.18 -5.17 -4.67
N PHE A 103 8.15 -5.22 -3.34
CA PHE A 103 8.62 -4.14 -2.48
C PHE A 103 10.07 -4.41 -2.09
N VAL A 104 10.97 -3.50 -2.45
CA VAL A 104 12.42 -3.57 -2.19
C VAL A 104 12.86 -2.37 -1.35
N PRO A 105 14.01 -2.40 -0.65
CA PRO A 105 14.52 -1.23 0.08
C PRO A 105 14.58 0.02 -0.80
N LEU A 106 14.21 1.19 -0.24
CA LEU A 106 14.15 2.47 -0.98
C LEU A 106 15.46 2.79 -1.72
N ARG A 107 16.59 2.57 -1.05
CA ARG A 107 17.95 2.75 -1.60
C ARG A 107 18.25 1.83 -2.79
N GLU A 108 17.62 0.67 -2.85
CA GLU A 108 17.76 -0.26 -3.97
C GLU A 108 16.89 0.19 -5.15
N ARG A 109 15.68 0.69 -4.88
CA ARG A 109 14.77 1.19 -5.91
C ARG A 109 15.21 2.53 -6.51
N TYR A 110 15.77 3.42 -5.71
CA TYR A 110 16.22 4.76 -6.12
C TYR A 110 17.67 4.99 -5.69
N PRO A 111 18.64 4.33 -6.34
CA PRO A 111 20.05 4.41 -5.94
C PRO A 111 20.64 5.82 -6.09
N GLU A 112 20.16 6.61 -7.06
CA GLU A 112 20.69 7.95 -7.34
C GLU A 112 19.93 9.08 -6.61
N GLY A 113 18.72 8.82 -6.09
CA GLY A 113 17.81 9.85 -5.55
C GLY A 113 18.06 10.26 -4.09
N LEU A 114 18.97 9.59 -3.37
CA LEU A 114 19.31 9.87 -1.96
C LEU A 114 20.68 10.54 -1.78
N ALA A 115 21.46 10.72 -2.86
CA ALA A 115 22.81 11.27 -2.80
C ALA A 115 22.87 12.81 -2.82
N SER A 116 21.71 13.49 -2.86
CA SER A 116 21.65 14.96 -3.04
C SER A 116 20.81 15.68 -1.98
N ALA A 117 20.80 15.16 -0.74
CA ALA A 117 20.28 15.87 0.43
C ALA A 117 21.42 16.27 1.38
#